data_AF-A0A0C9V164-F1
#
_entry.id   AF-A0A0C9V164-F1
#
_cell.length_a   1.000
_cell.length_b   1.000
_cell.length_c   1.000
_cell.angle_alpha   90.00
_cell.angle_beta   90.00
_cell.angle_gamma   90.00
#
_symmetry.space_group_name_H-M   'P 1'
#
loop_
_entity.id
_entity.type
_entity.pdbx_description
1 polymer ?
#
loop_
_entity_poly.entity_id
_entity_poly.type
_entity_poly.pdbx_seq_one_letter_code
_entity_poly.pdbx_strand_id
1 'polypeptide(L)'
;MGGAGKTQVALEYCRHRKKSNDFQGIFWLDASSLKRVGDDIMNIAKWLEPACELENTEAAMDLVKSILSGWTKPWLMVFDNLDNPSNFKDIYWLFPISAFGSILITSRNHGLQELAPHYLLQEMDEHDGLCLLFRRQNSVEDVVLGKQILEILGWLPLAIDQAGAYIAQRKLPLQDFITQFHHRKNVLLRDIPQIWPYQLSVGTTWEMSLSLLLSSSGQPSKDLEDILTLFGFFHPQAISEKIFSVSIEESELATSPMSIFNDNDTWNYIKFEKIITDMHKLSLLQFHRDNSSTIMISIHPLVSEWLRM
;
A
#
# COMPACT_ATOMS: atom_id res chain seq x y z
N MET A 1 4.30 -8.96 11.13
CA MET A 1 3.00 -8.23 11.20
C MET A 1 2.80 -7.32 9.99
N GLY A 2 1.56 -7.20 9.49
CA GLY A 2 1.19 -6.21 8.47
C GLY A 2 0.90 -4.84 9.09
N GLY A 3 1.02 -3.75 8.32
CA GLY A 3 0.66 -2.40 8.80
C GLY A 3 1.71 -1.69 9.67
N ALA A 4 2.78 -2.39 10.07
CA ALA A 4 3.87 -1.84 10.89
C ALA A 4 4.82 -0.86 10.16
N GLY A 5 4.58 -0.53 8.89
CA GLY A 5 5.39 0.47 8.17
C GLY A 5 6.72 -0.01 7.55
N LYS A 6 6.97 -1.32 7.42
CA LYS A 6 8.20 -1.87 6.81
C LYS A 6 8.57 -1.24 5.46
N THR A 7 7.58 -1.16 4.55
CA THR A 7 7.73 -0.51 3.25
C THR A 7 8.09 0.97 3.38
N GLN A 8 7.51 1.70 4.34
CA GLN A 8 7.80 3.11 4.56
C GLN A 8 9.22 3.33 5.12
N VAL A 9 9.68 2.47 6.03
CA VAL A 9 11.06 2.50 6.53
C VAL A 9 12.05 2.24 5.40
N ALA A 10 11.79 1.24 4.55
CA ALA A 10 12.63 0.94 3.38
C ALA A 10 12.65 2.12 2.38
N LEU A 11 11.51 2.73 2.09
CA LEU A 11 11.42 3.92 1.23
C LEU A 11 12.21 5.09 1.82
N GLU A 12 12.10 5.35 3.12
CA GLU A 12 12.81 6.46 3.74
C GLU A 12 14.33 6.23 3.78
N TYR A 13 14.76 4.99 4.02
CA TYR A 13 16.16 4.61 3.86
C TYR A 13 16.67 4.91 2.44
N CYS A 14 15.92 4.50 1.41
CA CYS A 14 16.25 4.80 0.02
C CYS A 14 16.31 6.31 -0.27
N ARG A 15 15.35 7.10 0.24
CA ARG A 15 15.33 8.56 0.06
C ARG A 15 16.52 9.23 0.72
N HIS A 16 16.86 8.86 1.95
CA HIS A 16 18.01 9.39 2.67
C HIS A 16 19.30 9.12 1.90
N ARG A 17 19.48 7.88 1.42
CA ARG A 17 20.66 7.45 0.67
C ARG A 17 20.78 8.08 -0.72
N LYS A 18 19.64 8.34 -1.36
CA LYS A 18 19.59 9.09 -2.62
C LYS A 18 20.04 10.54 -2.42
N LYS A 19 19.68 11.18 -1.30
CA LYS A 19 20.11 12.56 -0.97
C LYS A 19 21.61 12.66 -0.68
N SER A 20 22.20 11.66 -0.02
CA SER A 20 23.66 11.61 0.23
C SER A 20 24.48 11.17 -0.99
N ASN A 21 23.83 10.71 -2.06
CA ASN A 21 24.47 10.19 -3.27
C ASN A 21 25.40 8.98 -2.98
N ASP A 22 25.05 8.18 -1.97
CA ASP A 22 25.85 7.05 -1.50
C ASP A 22 25.82 5.86 -2.49
N PHE A 23 24.71 5.72 -3.23
CA PHE A 23 24.47 4.62 -4.15
C PHE A 23 24.51 5.07 -5.61
N GLN A 24 25.20 4.32 -6.46
CA GLN A 24 25.14 4.44 -7.91
C GLN A 24 23.75 4.12 -8.47
N GLY A 25 23.03 3.20 -7.84
CA GLY A 25 21.67 2.84 -8.22
C GLY A 25 20.89 2.22 -7.06
N ILE A 26 19.59 2.49 -7.05
CA ILE A 26 18.63 1.88 -6.13
C ILE A 26 17.53 1.24 -7.00
N PHE A 27 17.39 -0.08 -6.88
CA PHE A 27 16.41 -0.87 -7.62
C PHE A 27 15.34 -1.36 -6.67
N TRP A 28 14.07 -1.13 -6.98
CA TRP A 28 12.94 -1.53 -6.14
C TRP A 28 12.10 -2.56 -6.88
N LEU A 29 11.89 -3.71 -6.25
CA LEU A 29 11.14 -4.84 -6.81
C LEU A 29 9.97 -5.19 -5.88
N ASP A 30 8.80 -5.42 -6.49
CA ASP A 30 7.62 -5.96 -5.83
C ASP A 30 7.71 -7.50 -5.76
N ALA A 31 8.12 -7.99 -4.60
CA ALA A 31 8.32 -9.41 -4.31
C ALA A 31 7.05 -10.15 -3.84
N SER A 32 5.87 -9.55 -4.02
CA SER A 32 4.58 -10.17 -3.70
C SER A 32 4.27 -11.41 -4.55
N SER A 33 4.84 -11.53 -5.76
CA SER A 33 4.75 -12.71 -6.61
C SER A 33 5.92 -12.84 -7.58
N LEU A 34 6.18 -14.06 -8.06
CA LEU A 34 7.20 -14.34 -9.08
C LEU A 34 7.01 -13.49 -10.35
N LYS A 35 5.76 -13.31 -10.79
CA LYS A 35 5.44 -12.53 -11.98
C LYS A 35 5.88 -11.07 -11.82
N ARG A 36 5.58 -10.45 -10.67
CA ARG A 36 5.90 -9.04 -10.39
C ARG A 36 7.41 -8.82 -10.31
N VAL A 37 8.13 -9.71 -9.62
CA VAL A 37 9.59 -9.70 -9.63
C VAL A 37 10.13 -9.82 -11.05
N GLY A 38 9.55 -10.70 -11.87
CA GLY A 38 9.96 -10.86 -13.26
C GLY A 38 9.71 -9.63 -14.13
N ASP A 39 8.55 -8.99 -13.99
CA ASP A 39 8.20 -7.75 -14.68
C ASP A 39 9.17 -6.61 -14.27
N ASP A 40 9.48 -6.48 -12.98
CA ASP A 40 10.41 -5.48 -12.46
C ASP A 40 11.85 -5.73 -12.91
N ILE A 41 12.32 -6.98 -12.92
CA ILE A 41 13.64 -7.35 -13.46
C ILE A 41 13.74 -7.00 -14.94
N MET A 42 12.70 -7.31 -15.73
CA MET A 42 12.65 -6.95 -17.15
C MET A 42 12.75 -5.43 -17.34
N ASN A 43 12.06 -4.65 -16.51
CA ASN A 43 12.12 -3.19 -16.55
C ASN A 43 13.50 -2.65 -16.15
N ILE A 44 14.13 -3.22 -15.12
CA ILE A 44 15.49 -2.86 -14.69
C ILE A 44 16.49 -3.18 -15.80
N ALA A 45 16.41 -4.36 -16.40
CA ALA A 45 17.30 -4.79 -17.47
C ALA A 45 17.20 -3.86 -18.69
N LYS A 46 15.97 -3.52 -19.12
CA LYS A 46 15.73 -2.54 -20.20
C LYS A 46 16.23 -1.14 -19.86
N TRP A 47 16.18 -0.73 -18.60
CA TRP A 47 16.71 0.56 -18.18
C TRP A 47 18.24 0.60 -18.19
N LEU A 48 18.89 -0.49 -17.77
CA LEU A 48 20.34 -0.63 -17.75
C LEU A 48 20.93 -0.76 -19.16
N GLU A 49 20.29 -1.55 -20.03
CA GLU A 49 20.75 -1.83 -21.39
C GLU A 49 19.56 -1.81 -22.38
N PRO A 50 19.11 -0.62 -22.81
CA PRO A 50 17.92 -0.47 -23.67
C PRO A 50 18.05 -1.13 -25.04
N ALA A 51 19.28 -1.37 -25.52
CA ALA A 51 19.56 -1.98 -26.81
C ALA A 51 19.52 -3.51 -26.79
N CYS A 52 19.46 -4.14 -25.60
CA CYS A 52 19.44 -5.59 -25.49
C CYS A 52 18.01 -6.13 -25.64
N GLU A 53 17.82 -7.03 -26.60
CA GLU A 53 16.59 -7.80 -26.72
C GLU A 53 16.63 -8.98 -25.74
N LEU A 54 15.65 -9.01 -24.82
CA LEU A 54 15.57 -10.00 -23.75
C LEU A 54 14.41 -10.96 -24.04
N GLU A 55 14.71 -12.25 -24.15
CA GLU A 55 13.72 -13.28 -24.47
C GLU A 55 12.79 -13.60 -23.29
N ASN A 56 13.32 -13.56 -22.07
CA ASN A 56 12.59 -13.93 -20.86
C ASN A 56 13.22 -13.30 -19.60
N THR A 57 12.55 -13.51 -18.46
CA THR A 57 13.01 -13.03 -17.14
C THR A 57 14.36 -13.61 -16.73
N GLU A 58 14.68 -14.84 -17.11
CA GLU A 58 15.97 -15.46 -16.74
C GLU A 58 17.14 -14.74 -17.43
N ALA A 59 17.05 -14.50 -18.73
CA ALA A 59 18.02 -13.72 -19.49
C ALA A 59 18.15 -12.28 -18.95
N ALA A 60 17.02 -11.67 -18.58
CA ALA A 60 17.02 -10.33 -17.97
C ALA A 60 17.74 -10.32 -16.61
N MET A 61 17.49 -11.33 -15.77
CA MET A 61 18.15 -11.45 -14.47
C MET A 61 19.66 -11.66 -14.63
N ASP A 62 20.09 -12.50 -15.56
CA ASP A 62 21.51 -12.75 -15.80
C ASP A 62 22.23 -11.50 -16.33
N LEU A 63 21.57 -10.72 -17.20
CA LEU A 63 22.07 -9.41 -17.62
C LEU A 63 22.23 -8.44 -16.43
N VAL A 64 21.19 -8.31 -15.61
CA VAL A 64 21.21 -7.45 -14.41
C VAL A 64 22.34 -7.87 -13.47
N LYS A 65 22.51 -9.18 -13.21
CA LYS A 65 23.62 -9.69 -12.39
C LYS A 65 24.97 -9.32 -12.97
N SER A 66 25.16 -9.58 -14.26
CA SER A 66 26.41 -9.28 -14.98
C SER A 66 26.78 -7.81 -14.82
N ILE A 67 25.84 -6.91 -15.11
CA ILE A 67 26.05 -5.46 -15.00
C ILE A 67 26.37 -5.03 -13.56
N LEU A 68 25.54 -5.44 -12.59
CA LEU A 68 25.68 -5.03 -11.19
C LEU A 68 26.91 -5.64 -10.50
N SER A 69 27.36 -6.82 -10.95
CA SER A 69 28.60 -7.43 -10.48
C SER A 69 29.84 -6.63 -10.90
N GLY A 70 29.79 -5.96 -12.06
CA GLY A 70 30.86 -5.10 -12.56
C GLY A 70 30.88 -3.69 -11.97
N TRP A 71 29.84 -3.28 -11.24
CA TRP A 71 29.79 -1.96 -10.61
C TRP A 71 30.76 -1.87 -9.43
N THR A 72 31.54 -0.79 -9.40
CA THR A 72 32.56 -0.52 -8.37
C THR A 72 32.13 0.53 -7.35
N LYS A 73 30.90 1.06 -7.47
CA LYS A 73 30.28 1.94 -6.48
C LYS A 73 29.11 1.21 -5.81
N PRO A 74 28.77 1.59 -4.57
CA PRO A 74 27.67 0.96 -3.85
C PRO A 74 26.36 0.98 -4.65
N TRP A 75 25.57 -0.08 -4.55
CA TRP A 75 24.20 -0.11 -5.07
C TRP A 75 23.27 -0.87 -4.12
N LEU A 76 21.97 -0.62 -4.25
CA LEU A 76 20.95 -1.22 -3.39
C LEU A 76 19.85 -1.87 -4.24
N MET A 77 19.48 -3.10 -3.90
CA MET A 77 18.31 -3.78 -4.45
C MET A 77 17.32 -4.07 -3.31
N VAL A 78 16.08 -3.59 -3.46
CA VAL A 78 15.01 -3.74 -2.46
C VAL A 78 13.97 -4.72 -2.98
N PHE A 79 13.71 -5.78 -2.21
CA PHE A 79 12.61 -6.72 -2.44
C PHE A 79 11.51 -6.45 -1.41
N ASP A 80 10.45 -5.76 -1.81
CA ASP A 80 9.34 -5.39 -0.94
C ASP A 80 8.22 -6.44 -0.99
N ASN A 81 7.61 -6.77 0.15
CA ASN A 81 6.51 -7.76 0.27
C ASN A 81 6.88 -9.21 -0.07
N LEU A 82 8.10 -9.65 0.26
CA LEU A 82 8.53 -11.03 0.10
C LEU A 82 7.93 -11.93 1.20
N ASP A 83 6.62 -12.14 1.18
CA ASP A 83 5.91 -12.88 2.23
C ASP A 83 5.94 -14.40 2.02
N ASN A 84 6.08 -14.87 0.78
CA ASN A 84 6.00 -16.28 0.43
C ASN A 84 7.28 -16.75 -0.30
N PRO A 85 8.41 -16.91 0.40
CA PRO A 85 9.67 -17.32 -0.23
C PRO A 85 9.60 -18.70 -0.88
N SER A 86 8.72 -19.59 -0.42
CA SER A 86 8.45 -20.90 -1.03
C SER A 86 7.92 -20.82 -2.47
N ASN A 87 7.38 -19.67 -2.87
CA ASN A 87 6.97 -19.46 -4.26
C ASN A 87 8.17 -19.35 -5.19
N PHE A 88 9.37 -19.08 -4.66
CA PHE A 88 10.61 -18.99 -5.41
C PHE A 88 11.35 -20.33 -5.30
N LYS A 89 11.67 -20.96 -6.46
CA LYS A 89 12.41 -22.24 -6.48
C LYS A 89 13.78 -22.10 -5.82
N ASP A 90 14.46 -21.00 -6.09
CA ASP A 90 15.69 -20.57 -5.43
C ASP A 90 15.70 -19.05 -5.36
N ILE A 91 15.55 -18.50 -4.16
CA ILE A 91 15.55 -17.05 -3.96
C ILE A 91 16.95 -16.45 -4.12
N TYR A 92 18.00 -17.22 -3.85
CA TYR A 92 19.38 -16.74 -4.00
C TYR A 92 19.73 -16.49 -5.45
N TRP A 93 19.07 -17.16 -6.39
CA TRP A 93 19.19 -16.86 -7.81
C TRP A 93 18.73 -15.42 -8.15
N LEU A 94 17.93 -14.75 -7.31
CA LEU A 94 17.56 -13.35 -7.52
C LEU A 94 18.60 -12.35 -7.01
N PHE A 95 19.70 -12.81 -6.41
CA PHE A 95 20.65 -11.93 -5.73
C PHE A 95 21.95 -11.78 -6.54
N PRO A 96 22.28 -10.58 -7.06
CA PRO A 96 23.57 -10.33 -7.69
C PRO A 96 24.71 -10.45 -6.68
N ILE A 97 25.74 -11.21 -7.04
CA ILE A 97 26.96 -11.33 -6.24
C ILE A 97 27.85 -10.12 -6.54
N SER A 98 28.07 -9.25 -5.55
CA SER A 98 28.91 -8.06 -5.69
C SER A 98 29.53 -7.66 -4.36
N ALA A 99 30.75 -7.11 -4.40
CA ALA A 99 31.40 -6.53 -3.24
C ALA A 99 30.78 -5.17 -2.83
N PHE A 100 30.05 -4.52 -3.73
CA PHE A 100 29.44 -3.20 -3.53
C PHE A 100 27.91 -3.25 -3.47
N GLY A 101 27.33 -4.44 -3.61
CA GLY A 101 25.88 -4.64 -3.59
C GLY A 101 25.32 -4.80 -2.18
N SER A 102 24.20 -4.15 -1.91
CA SER A 102 23.37 -4.40 -0.73
C SER A 102 21.98 -4.84 -1.16
N ILE A 103 21.40 -5.78 -0.42
CA ILE A 103 20.05 -6.29 -0.64
C ILE A 103 19.23 -6.01 0.61
N LEU A 104 18.08 -5.34 0.45
CA LEU A 104 17.12 -5.08 1.51
C LEU A 104 15.84 -5.83 1.21
N ILE A 105 15.31 -6.54 2.21
CA ILE A 105 14.09 -7.33 2.07
C ILE A 105 13.07 -6.83 3.09
N THR A 106 11.83 -6.61 2.67
CA THR A 106 10.70 -6.44 3.58
C THR A 106 9.79 -7.66 3.50
N SER A 107 9.38 -8.17 4.66
CA SER A 107 8.50 -9.34 4.74
C SER A 107 7.70 -9.38 6.03
N ARG A 108 6.49 -9.96 5.98
CA ARG A 108 5.69 -10.36 7.13
C ARG A 108 6.06 -11.76 7.63
N ASN A 109 6.80 -12.54 6.85
CA ASN A 109 7.14 -13.93 7.15
C ASN A 109 8.39 -14.02 8.03
N HIS A 110 8.19 -14.49 9.26
CA HIS A 110 9.27 -14.70 10.22
C HIS A 110 10.22 -15.85 9.83
N GLY A 111 9.83 -16.75 8.93
CA GLY A 111 10.69 -17.82 8.42
C GLY A 111 11.86 -17.34 7.55
N LEU A 112 11.86 -16.08 7.11
CA LEU A 112 12.98 -15.50 6.35
C LEU A 112 14.19 -15.10 7.19
N GLN A 113 14.12 -15.25 8.51
CA GLN A 113 15.22 -14.90 9.42
C GLN A 113 16.49 -15.72 9.16
N GLU A 114 16.38 -16.90 8.55
CA GLU A 114 17.52 -17.75 8.18
C GLU A 114 18.24 -17.25 6.92
N LEU A 115 17.60 -16.39 6.11
CA LEU A 115 18.15 -15.90 4.85
C LEU A 115 19.24 -14.84 5.07
N ALA A 116 19.07 -13.98 6.07
CA ALA A 116 19.94 -12.83 6.33
C ALA A 116 19.74 -12.29 7.76
N PRO A 117 20.68 -11.48 8.28
CA PRO A 117 20.43 -10.65 9.46
C PRO A 117 19.15 -9.85 9.29
N HIS A 118 18.31 -9.85 10.31
CA HIS A 118 16.99 -9.25 10.23
C HIS A 118 16.76 -8.24 11.36
N TYR A 119 15.90 -7.26 11.07
CA TYR A 119 15.41 -6.31 12.05
C TYR A 119 13.91 -6.52 12.22
N LEU A 120 13.50 -6.92 13.43
CA LEU A 120 12.08 -7.02 13.75
C LEU A 120 11.53 -5.61 13.98
N LEU A 121 10.86 -5.07 12.96
CA LEU A 121 10.17 -3.79 13.09
C LEU A 121 8.99 -3.94 14.04
N GLN A 122 9.08 -3.28 15.18
CA GLN A 122 8.04 -3.25 16.20
C GLN A 122 6.94 -2.24 15.82
N GLU A 123 5.91 -2.21 16.66
CA GLU A 123 4.89 -1.18 16.62
C GLU A 123 5.49 0.22 16.86
N MET A 124 4.74 1.26 16.51
CA MET A 124 5.20 2.64 16.62
C MET A 124 5.30 3.06 18.10
N ASP A 125 6.32 3.84 18.45
CA ASP A 125 6.40 4.39 19.80
C ASP A 125 5.37 5.52 20.03
N GLU A 126 5.28 5.97 21.28
CA GLU A 126 4.31 6.99 21.68
C GLU A 126 4.54 8.34 21.01
N HIS A 127 5.79 8.76 20.86
CA HIS A 127 6.09 10.07 20.28
C HIS A 127 5.72 10.09 18.80
N ASP A 128 6.24 9.13 18.03
CA ASP A 128 5.98 9.02 16.60
C ASP A 128 4.50 8.74 16.32
N GLY A 129 3.84 7.95 17.17
CA GLY A 129 2.43 7.64 17.08
C GLY A 129 1.55 8.88 17.26
N LEU A 130 1.83 9.71 18.26
CA LEU A 130 1.11 10.97 18.48
C LEU A 130 1.35 11.94 17.33
N CYS A 131 2.60 12.07 16.88
CA CYS A 131 2.93 12.89 15.71
C CYS A 131 2.16 12.44 14.47
N LEU A 132 2.03 11.14 14.23
CA LEU A 132 1.27 10.61 13.10
C LEU A 132 -0.23 10.86 13.25
N LEU A 133 -0.79 10.62 14.44
CA LEU A 133 -2.21 10.83 14.75
C LEU A 133 -2.64 12.29 14.53
N PHE A 134 -1.81 13.24 14.99
CA PHE A 134 -2.11 14.66 14.97
C PHE A 134 -1.59 15.39 13.73
N ARG A 135 -0.86 14.71 12.83
CA ARG A 135 -0.29 15.28 11.60
C ARG A 135 -1.27 16.11 10.76
N ARG A 136 -2.56 15.78 10.79
CA ARG A 136 -3.63 16.43 10.01
C ARG A 136 -4.46 17.45 10.81
N GLN A 137 -4.09 17.72 12.07
CA GLN A 137 -4.79 18.63 12.96
C GLN A 137 -4.04 19.96 13.10
N ASN A 138 -4.78 21.06 13.27
CA ASN A 138 -4.23 22.41 13.43
C ASN A 138 -4.38 22.95 14.87
N SER A 139 -4.77 22.09 15.82
CA SER A 139 -5.14 22.46 17.19
C SER A 139 -4.20 21.87 18.24
N VAL A 140 -4.34 22.33 19.48
CA VAL A 140 -3.59 21.80 20.63
C VAL A 140 -3.83 20.30 20.77
N GLU A 141 -2.75 19.56 20.89
CA GLU A 141 -2.73 18.11 21.00
C GLU A 141 -3.08 17.67 22.43
N ASP A 142 -4.20 16.97 22.59
CA ASP A 142 -4.50 16.27 23.85
C ASP A 142 -3.75 14.94 23.87
N VAL A 143 -2.55 14.98 24.44
CA VAL A 143 -1.63 13.83 24.55
C VAL A 143 -2.26 12.66 25.30
N VAL A 144 -3.11 12.92 26.29
CA VAL A 144 -3.72 11.86 27.13
C VAL A 144 -4.72 11.06 26.32
N LEU A 145 -5.64 11.73 25.63
CA LEU A 145 -6.60 11.07 24.74
C LEU A 145 -5.92 10.51 23.49
N GLY A 146 -4.90 11.19 22.97
CA GLY A 146 -4.08 10.70 21.88
C GLY A 146 -3.47 9.34 22.21
N LYS A 147 -2.85 9.20 23.38
CA LYS A 147 -2.28 7.93 23.85
C LYS A 147 -3.30 6.81 23.94
N GLN A 148 -4.49 7.09 24.49
CA GLN A 148 -5.58 6.10 24.54
C GLN A 148 -5.99 5.64 23.13
N ILE A 149 -6.01 6.55 22.16
CA ILE A 149 -6.27 6.22 20.76
C ILE A 149 -5.16 5.30 20.21
N LEU A 150 -3.89 5.57 20.50
CA LEU A 150 -2.79 4.70 20.04
C LEU A 150 -2.91 3.28 20.63
N GLU A 151 -3.27 3.16 21.92
CA GLU A 151 -3.48 1.89 22.60
C GLU A 151 -4.60 1.05 21.96
N ILE A 152 -5.78 1.64 21.68
CA ILE A 152 -6.89 0.91 21.06
C ILE A 152 -6.61 0.50 19.60
N LEU A 153 -5.71 1.22 18.91
CA LEU A 153 -5.27 0.95 17.54
C LEU A 153 -4.09 -0.04 17.48
N GLY A 154 -3.58 -0.48 18.63
CA GLY A 154 -2.44 -1.38 18.73
C GLY A 154 -1.15 -0.78 18.19
N TRP A 155 -1.01 0.55 18.27
CA TRP A 155 0.22 1.26 17.88
C TRP A 155 0.65 1.02 16.41
N LEU A 156 -0.31 0.65 15.55
CA LEU A 156 -0.07 0.33 14.14
C LEU A 156 -0.10 1.59 13.29
N PRO A 157 1.00 1.97 12.59
CA PRO A 157 1.06 3.18 11.76
C PRO A 157 -0.10 3.32 10.78
N LEU A 158 -0.51 2.22 10.14
CA LEU A 158 -1.64 2.24 9.20
C LEU A 158 -2.97 2.62 9.88
N ALA A 159 -3.27 2.01 11.03
CA ALA A 159 -4.50 2.29 11.76
C ALA A 159 -4.48 3.71 12.34
N ILE A 160 -3.32 4.16 12.83
CA ILE A 160 -3.10 5.52 13.33
C ILE A 160 -3.33 6.56 12.22
N ASP A 161 -2.76 6.36 11.03
CA ASP A 161 -2.95 7.29 9.91
C ASP A 161 -4.42 7.36 9.48
N GLN A 162 -5.11 6.21 9.43
CA GLN A 162 -6.54 6.16 9.11
C GLN A 162 -7.40 6.86 10.17
N ALA A 163 -7.13 6.64 11.46
CA ALA A 163 -7.81 7.32 12.56
C ALA A 163 -7.58 8.83 12.50
N GLY A 164 -6.34 9.28 12.30
CA GLY A 164 -6.00 10.69 12.14
C GLY A 164 -6.72 11.35 10.96
N ALA A 165 -6.84 10.63 9.82
CA ALA A 165 -7.66 11.06 8.68
C ALA A 165 -9.12 11.27 9.06
N TYR A 166 -9.72 10.26 9.69
CA TYR A 166 -11.12 10.26 10.07
C TYR A 166 -11.46 11.38 11.05
N ILE A 167 -10.64 11.55 12.10
CA ILE A 167 -10.77 12.59 13.11
C ILE A 167 -10.68 13.97 12.47
N ALA A 168 -9.66 14.21 11.64
CA ALA A 168 -9.45 15.50 10.98
C ALA A 168 -10.60 15.84 10.02
N GLN A 169 -11.04 14.89 9.20
CA GLN A 169 -12.10 15.10 8.22
C GLN A 169 -13.45 15.45 8.89
N ARG A 170 -13.76 14.80 10.03
CA ARG A 170 -15.00 15.06 10.78
C ARG A 170 -14.90 16.22 11.77
N LYS A 171 -13.69 16.73 12.04
CA LYS A 171 -13.41 17.60 13.19
C LYS A 171 -13.95 16.98 14.49
N LEU A 172 -13.75 15.67 14.65
CA LEU A 172 -14.36 14.89 15.71
C LEU A 172 -13.55 15.04 17.01
N PRO A 173 -14.19 15.28 18.17
CA PRO A 173 -13.52 15.20 19.46
C PRO A 173 -12.90 13.81 19.67
N LEU A 174 -11.69 13.75 20.26
CA LEU A 174 -10.95 12.49 20.43
C LEU A 174 -11.74 11.46 21.28
N GLN A 175 -12.46 11.92 22.30
CA GLN A 175 -13.32 11.05 23.12
C GLN A 175 -14.46 10.41 22.32
N ASP A 176 -15.04 11.15 21.37
CA ASP A 176 -16.11 10.65 20.52
C ASP A 176 -15.56 9.62 19.53
N PHE A 177 -14.31 9.81 19.05
CA PHE A 177 -13.64 8.80 18.24
C PHE A 177 -13.48 7.48 18.99
N ILE A 178 -12.96 7.50 20.23
CA ILE A 178 -12.79 6.30 21.06
C ILE A 178 -14.12 5.55 21.21
N THR A 179 -15.20 6.29 21.50
CA THR A 179 -16.55 5.73 21.66
C THR A 179 -17.04 5.06 20.37
N GLN A 180 -16.91 5.74 19.22
CA GLN A 180 -17.33 5.20 17.93
C GLN A 180 -16.49 4.00 17.49
N PHE A 181 -15.19 4.02 17.77
CA PHE A 181 -14.28 2.91 17.49
C PHE A 181 -14.70 1.65 18.26
N HIS A 182 -14.93 1.76 19.57
CA HIS A 182 -15.40 0.62 20.36
C HIS A 182 -16.73 0.07 19.88
N HIS A 183 -17.68 0.95 19.54
CA HIS A 183 -18.96 0.52 18.97
C HIS A 183 -18.76 -0.27 17.68
N ARG A 184 -18.00 0.26 16.70
CA ARG A 184 -17.77 -0.41 15.42
C ARG A 184 -16.98 -1.71 15.59
N LYS A 185 -15.94 -1.72 16.42
CA LYS A 185 -15.15 -2.93 16.76
C LYS A 185 -16.03 -4.04 17.31
N ASN A 186 -16.97 -3.71 18.20
CA ASN A 186 -17.89 -4.70 18.78
C ASN A 186 -18.89 -5.26 17.76
N VAL A 187 -19.30 -4.48 16.77
CA VAL A 187 -20.11 -4.97 15.65
C VAL A 187 -19.29 -5.97 14.83
N LEU A 188 -18.08 -5.58 14.40
CA LEU A 188 -17.21 -6.45 13.58
C LEU A 188 -16.84 -7.75 14.28
N LEU A 189 -16.60 -7.74 15.60
CA LEU A 189 -16.31 -8.95 16.36
C LEU A 189 -17.48 -9.94 16.44
N ARG A 190 -18.73 -9.48 16.29
CA ARG A 190 -19.90 -10.37 16.22
C ARG A 190 -19.98 -11.05 14.85
N ASP A 191 -19.66 -10.30 13.81
CA ASP A 191 -19.76 -10.76 12.42
C ASP A 191 -18.55 -11.65 12.04
N ILE A 192 -17.36 -11.34 12.56
CA ILE A 192 -16.08 -12.01 12.27
C ILE A 192 -15.36 -12.36 13.58
N PRO A 193 -15.77 -13.42 14.29
CA PRO A 193 -15.27 -13.71 15.63
C PRO A 193 -13.81 -14.23 15.66
N GLN A 194 -13.28 -14.74 14.56
CA GLN A 194 -11.91 -15.25 14.47
C GLN A 194 -11.02 -14.36 13.60
N ILE A 195 -10.76 -13.15 14.08
CA ILE A 195 -9.89 -12.18 13.42
C ILE A 195 -8.67 -11.81 14.28
N TRP A 196 -7.53 -11.60 13.63
CA TRP A 196 -6.31 -11.18 14.30
C TRP A 196 -6.43 -9.74 14.82
N PRO A 197 -5.89 -9.40 16.01
CA PRO A 197 -6.04 -8.06 16.60
C PRO A 197 -5.57 -6.90 15.70
N TYR A 198 -4.49 -7.10 14.94
CA TYR A 198 -3.99 -6.07 14.01
C TYR A 198 -4.91 -5.86 12.81
N GLN A 199 -5.55 -6.93 12.31
CA GLN A 199 -6.54 -6.84 11.23
C GLN A 199 -7.79 -6.16 11.73
N LEU A 200 -8.23 -6.47 12.95
CA LEU A 200 -9.41 -5.85 13.56
C LEU A 200 -9.22 -4.34 13.75
N SER A 201 -8.06 -3.89 14.18
CA SER A 201 -7.80 -2.45 14.41
C SER A 201 -7.82 -1.68 13.09
N VAL A 202 -7.11 -2.18 12.07
CA VAL A 202 -7.09 -1.60 10.71
C VAL A 202 -8.48 -1.68 10.05
N GLY A 203 -9.16 -2.82 10.14
CA GLY A 203 -10.50 -3.02 9.61
C GLY A 203 -11.51 -2.07 10.25
N THR A 204 -11.46 -1.91 11.58
CA THR A 204 -12.36 -0.98 12.29
C THR A 204 -12.19 0.46 11.83
N THR A 205 -10.94 0.98 11.74
CA THR A 205 -10.70 2.35 11.26
C THR A 205 -11.08 2.51 9.80
N TRP A 206 -10.79 1.52 8.96
CA TRP A 206 -11.13 1.52 7.55
C TRP A 206 -12.65 1.56 7.34
N GLU A 207 -13.41 0.71 8.03
CA GLU A 207 -14.88 0.66 7.99
C GLU A 207 -15.53 1.98 8.44
N MET A 208 -14.97 2.61 9.47
CA MET A 208 -15.43 3.93 9.93
C MET A 208 -15.24 4.98 8.82
N SER A 209 -14.05 5.01 8.20
CA SER A 209 -13.75 5.92 7.08
C SER A 209 -14.60 5.64 5.85
N LEU A 210 -14.85 4.37 5.51
CA LEU A 210 -15.76 3.99 4.44
C LEU A 210 -17.18 4.52 4.72
N SER A 211 -17.70 4.27 5.92
CA SER A 211 -19.04 4.71 6.32
C SER A 211 -19.19 6.25 6.19
N LEU A 212 -18.13 6.99 6.52
CA LEU A 212 -18.11 8.45 6.35
C LEU A 212 -18.10 8.88 4.88
N LEU A 213 -17.31 8.22 4.03
CA LEU A 213 -17.28 8.48 2.59
C LEU A 213 -18.67 8.29 1.97
N LEU A 214 -19.32 7.17 2.29
CA LEU A 214 -20.65 6.81 1.78
C LEU A 214 -21.75 7.74 2.30
N SER A 215 -21.61 8.26 3.52
CA SER A 215 -22.57 9.23 4.08
C SER A 215 -22.42 10.63 3.48
N SER A 216 -21.25 10.95 2.91
CA SER A 216 -20.92 12.30 2.43
C SER A 216 -21.16 12.49 0.92
N SER A 217 -21.31 11.41 0.15
CA SER A 217 -21.33 11.43 -1.32
C SER A 217 -22.67 11.77 -1.96
N GLY A 218 -23.79 11.72 -1.22
CA GLY A 218 -25.13 12.08 -1.73
C GLY A 218 -25.66 11.23 -2.90
N GLN A 219 -24.95 10.17 -3.28
CA GLN A 219 -25.21 9.24 -4.39
C GLN A 219 -25.00 7.79 -3.91
N PRO A 220 -25.60 6.77 -4.56
CA PRO A 220 -25.91 5.48 -3.94
C PRO A 220 -24.67 4.79 -3.36
N SER A 221 -24.79 4.37 -2.09
CA SER A 221 -23.71 3.78 -1.30
C SER A 221 -23.19 2.46 -1.88
N LYS A 222 -24.07 1.72 -2.57
CA LYS A 222 -23.78 0.36 -3.03
C LYS A 222 -22.75 0.30 -4.16
N ASP A 223 -22.83 1.15 -5.18
CA ASP A 223 -21.89 1.09 -6.30
C ASP A 223 -20.46 1.40 -5.83
N LEU A 224 -20.31 2.32 -4.88
CA LEU A 224 -19.00 2.67 -4.32
C LEU A 224 -18.44 1.54 -3.44
N GLU A 225 -19.29 0.86 -2.66
CA GLU A 225 -18.93 -0.36 -1.94
C GLU A 225 -18.50 -1.47 -2.90
N ASP A 226 -19.24 -1.68 -4.00
CA ASP A 226 -18.93 -2.69 -5.01
C ASP A 226 -17.61 -2.38 -5.74
N ILE A 227 -17.32 -1.09 -6.03
CA ILE A 227 -16.03 -0.64 -6.59
C ILE A 227 -14.87 -0.93 -5.63
N LEU A 228 -15.03 -0.60 -4.34
CA LEU A 228 -14.00 -0.87 -3.35
C LEU A 228 -13.76 -2.37 -3.17
N THR A 229 -14.84 -3.15 -3.15
CA THR A 229 -14.78 -4.62 -3.13
C THR A 229 -14.01 -5.13 -4.34
N LEU A 230 -14.32 -4.61 -5.54
CA LEU A 230 -13.59 -4.93 -6.77
C LEU A 230 -12.09 -4.62 -6.65
N PHE A 231 -11.71 -3.50 -6.03
CA PHE A 231 -10.31 -3.20 -5.76
C PHE A 231 -9.63 -4.22 -4.83
N GLY A 232 -10.38 -4.84 -3.93
CA GLY A 232 -9.93 -5.97 -3.12
C GLY A 232 -9.45 -7.16 -3.95
N PHE A 233 -10.03 -7.39 -5.14
CA PHE A 233 -9.70 -8.50 -6.04
C PHE A 233 -8.59 -8.19 -7.06
N PHE A 234 -8.23 -6.91 -7.23
CA PHE A 234 -7.03 -6.57 -8.02
C PHE A 234 -5.75 -6.82 -7.23
N HIS A 235 -4.64 -6.79 -7.96
CA HIS A 235 -3.35 -6.66 -7.32
C HIS A 235 -3.32 -5.33 -6.52
N PRO A 236 -2.89 -5.33 -5.24
CA PRO A 236 -3.02 -4.19 -4.34
C PRO A 236 -2.19 -2.97 -4.77
N GLN A 237 -1.25 -3.13 -5.70
CA GLN A 237 -0.42 -2.05 -6.21
C GLN A 237 -0.67 -1.80 -7.69
N ALA A 238 -0.62 -0.52 -8.08
CA ALA A 238 -0.65 -0.06 -9.46
C ALA A 238 -1.91 -0.47 -10.27
N ILE A 239 -3.08 -0.36 -9.66
CA ILE A 239 -4.37 -0.51 -10.34
C ILE A 239 -4.57 0.70 -11.27
N SER A 240 -4.54 0.47 -12.59
CA SER A 240 -4.65 1.55 -13.57
C SER A 240 -6.10 1.96 -13.80
N GLU A 241 -6.37 3.27 -13.78
CA GLU A 241 -7.65 3.84 -14.20
C GLU A 241 -8.13 3.33 -15.57
N LYS A 242 -7.18 3.07 -16.50
CA LYS A 242 -7.50 2.60 -17.85
C LYS A 242 -8.26 1.28 -17.88
N ILE A 243 -8.09 0.42 -16.88
CA ILE A 243 -8.81 -0.85 -16.80
C ILE A 243 -10.32 -0.59 -16.70
N PHE A 244 -10.71 0.51 -16.05
CA PHE A 244 -12.10 0.89 -15.85
C PHE A 244 -12.65 1.72 -17.00
N SER A 245 -11.81 2.52 -17.66
CA SER A 245 -12.22 3.29 -18.84
C SER A 245 -12.35 2.44 -20.11
N VAL A 246 -11.72 1.26 -20.17
CA VAL A 246 -11.71 0.35 -21.34
C VAL A 246 -12.87 -0.66 -21.30
N SER A 247 -13.46 -0.91 -20.13
CA SER A 247 -14.79 -1.49 -20.02
C SER A 247 -15.79 -0.34 -20.24
N ILE A 248 -16.64 -0.33 -21.25
CA ILE A 248 -17.88 -1.10 -21.27
C ILE A 248 -18.56 -0.85 -22.64
N GLU A 249 -19.07 -1.89 -23.31
CA GLU A 249 -19.97 -1.76 -24.48
C GLU A 249 -21.37 -1.29 -24.02
N GLU A 250 -22.07 -0.46 -24.81
CA GLU A 250 -23.33 0.26 -24.49
C GLU A 250 -24.42 -0.52 -23.73
N SER A 251 -24.43 -1.86 -23.78
CA SER A 251 -25.46 -2.70 -23.13
C SER A 251 -25.16 -3.17 -21.69
N GLU A 252 -23.89 -3.16 -21.25
CA GLU A 252 -23.49 -3.56 -19.88
C GLU A 252 -23.30 -2.35 -18.92
N LEU A 253 -23.43 -1.12 -19.45
CA LEU A 253 -23.17 0.15 -18.77
C LEU A 253 -24.15 0.47 -17.65
N ALA A 254 -25.42 0.12 -17.82
CA ALA A 254 -26.47 0.50 -16.88
C ALA A 254 -26.42 -0.28 -15.55
N THR A 255 -25.70 -1.41 -15.49
CA THR A 255 -25.66 -2.31 -14.33
C THR A 255 -24.28 -2.41 -13.68
N SER A 256 -23.24 -1.81 -14.27
CA SER A 256 -21.89 -1.79 -13.70
C SER A 256 -21.78 -0.76 -12.57
N PRO A 257 -21.15 -1.10 -11.43
CA PRO A 257 -20.81 -0.13 -10.38
C PRO A 257 -19.96 1.05 -10.90
N MET A 258 -19.18 0.83 -11.97
CA MET A 258 -18.35 1.86 -12.59
C MET A 258 -19.16 2.96 -13.30
N SER A 259 -20.47 2.76 -13.51
CA SER A 259 -21.35 3.74 -14.14
C SER A 259 -21.42 5.08 -13.38
N ILE A 260 -21.11 5.10 -12.07
CA ILE A 260 -21.04 6.33 -11.28
C ILE A 260 -19.97 7.32 -11.80
N PHE A 261 -18.98 6.82 -12.54
CA PHE A 261 -17.92 7.61 -13.13
C PHE A 261 -18.24 8.09 -14.54
N ASN A 262 -19.43 7.80 -15.08
CA ASN A 262 -19.79 8.20 -16.43
C ASN A 262 -20.66 9.48 -16.45
N ASP A 263 -20.60 10.19 -17.58
CA ASP A 263 -21.55 11.21 -18.00
C ASP A 263 -21.96 10.94 -19.44
N ASN A 264 -23.26 10.76 -19.69
CA ASN A 264 -23.81 10.45 -21.02
C ASN A 264 -23.02 9.32 -21.73
N ASP A 265 -22.82 8.21 -21.02
CA ASP A 265 -22.09 7.01 -21.49
C ASP A 265 -20.61 7.23 -21.83
N THR A 266 -20.03 8.36 -21.38
CA THR A 266 -18.60 8.63 -21.50
C THR A 266 -17.91 8.66 -20.14
N TRP A 267 -16.71 8.09 -20.06
CA TRP A 267 -15.90 8.08 -18.83
C TRP A 267 -15.54 9.51 -18.41
N ASN A 268 -15.96 9.89 -17.20
CA ASN A 268 -15.65 11.18 -16.60
C ASN A 268 -14.46 11.05 -15.62
N TYR A 269 -13.27 11.34 -16.15
CA TYR A 269 -12.01 11.39 -15.42
C TYR A 269 -12.05 12.34 -14.20
N ILE A 270 -12.81 13.43 -14.25
CA ILE A 270 -12.90 14.40 -13.15
C ILE A 270 -13.72 13.83 -11.99
N LYS A 271 -14.81 13.11 -12.28
CA LYS A 271 -15.60 12.41 -11.25
C LYS A 271 -14.79 11.30 -10.59
N PHE A 272 -14.10 10.50 -11.40
CA PHE A 272 -13.20 9.46 -10.90
C PHE A 272 -12.12 10.05 -9.99
N GLU A 273 -11.39 11.06 -10.47
CA GLU A 273 -10.34 11.73 -9.69
C GLU A 273 -10.88 12.31 -8.38
N LYS A 274 -12.07 12.92 -8.38
CA LYS A 274 -12.70 13.46 -7.17
C LYS A 274 -12.92 12.37 -6.12
N ILE A 275 -13.52 11.25 -6.51
CA ILE A 275 -13.81 10.13 -5.59
C ILE A 275 -12.51 9.50 -5.08
N ILE A 276 -11.53 9.26 -5.96
CA ILE A 276 -10.22 8.74 -5.57
C ILE A 276 -9.50 9.70 -4.62
N THR A 277 -9.62 11.01 -4.85
CA THR A 277 -9.08 12.04 -3.95
C THR A 277 -9.74 12.01 -2.59
N ASP A 278 -11.06 11.85 -2.52
CA ASP A 278 -11.79 11.78 -1.25
C ASP A 278 -11.48 10.49 -0.48
N MET A 279 -11.31 9.35 -1.16
CA MET A 279 -10.80 8.12 -0.56
C MET A 279 -9.38 8.29 -0.02
N HIS A 280 -8.52 9.00 -0.77
CA HIS A 280 -7.14 9.26 -0.36
C HIS A 280 -7.06 10.14 0.89
N LYS A 281 -7.88 11.20 0.99
CA LYS A 281 -7.96 12.05 2.19
C LYS A 281 -8.31 11.26 3.44
N LEU A 282 -9.09 10.19 3.30
CA LEU A 282 -9.47 9.27 4.38
C LEU A 282 -8.48 8.12 4.61
N SER A 283 -7.34 8.10 3.88
CA SER A 283 -6.32 7.04 3.95
C SER A 283 -6.89 5.64 3.64
N LEU A 284 -7.94 5.58 2.83
CA LEU A 284 -8.51 4.31 2.33
C LEU A 284 -7.64 3.72 1.21
N LEU A 285 -6.99 4.59 0.42
CA LEU A 285 -6.06 4.24 -0.66
C LEU A 285 -4.97 5.30 -0.83
N GLN A 286 -3.96 4.95 -1.62
CA GLN A 286 -2.97 5.87 -2.18
C GLN A 286 -3.13 5.92 -3.70
N PHE A 287 -2.77 7.05 -4.31
CA PHE A 287 -2.70 7.13 -5.76
C PHE A 287 -1.58 8.08 -6.19
N HIS A 288 -1.11 7.88 -7.42
CA HIS A 288 -0.22 8.80 -8.12
C HIS A 288 -0.58 8.83 -9.60
N ARG A 289 0.01 9.76 -10.35
CA ARG A 289 -0.10 9.79 -11.81
C ARG A 289 1.16 9.21 -12.43
N ASP A 290 0.99 8.36 -13.43
CA ASP A 290 2.11 7.86 -14.24
C ASP A 290 2.61 8.94 -15.23
N ASN A 291 3.61 8.60 -16.05
CA ASN A 291 4.15 9.51 -17.08
C ASN A 291 3.12 9.90 -18.15
N SER A 292 2.05 9.11 -18.31
CA SER A 292 0.93 9.40 -19.21
C SER A 292 -0.20 10.18 -18.52
N SER A 293 0.04 10.67 -17.30
CA SER A 293 -0.94 11.34 -16.44
C SER A 293 -2.14 10.48 -16.01
N THR A 294 -2.05 9.16 -16.20
CA THR A 294 -3.08 8.18 -15.81
C THR A 294 -3.04 7.96 -14.30
N ILE A 295 -4.21 7.91 -13.64
CA ILE A 295 -4.27 7.63 -12.21
C ILE A 295 -3.95 6.15 -11.95
N MET A 296 -2.98 5.93 -11.06
CA MET A 296 -2.54 4.62 -10.58
C MET A 296 -2.88 4.51 -9.10
N ILE A 297 -3.79 3.60 -8.77
CA ILE A 297 -4.29 3.37 -7.41
C ILE A 297 -3.47 2.27 -6.73
N SER A 298 -3.25 2.40 -5.43
CA SER A 298 -2.67 1.36 -4.59
C SER A 298 -3.40 1.30 -3.26
N ILE A 299 -3.72 0.09 -2.82
CA ILE A 299 -4.36 -0.22 -1.55
C ILE A 299 -3.38 -1.01 -0.70
N HIS A 300 -3.35 -0.72 0.60
CA HIS A 300 -2.46 -1.47 1.49
C HIS A 300 -2.85 -2.96 1.49
N PRO A 301 -1.91 -3.93 1.46
CA PRO A 301 -2.23 -5.36 1.40
C PRO A 301 -3.21 -5.83 2.48
N LEU A 302 -3.07 -5.36 3.72
CA LEU A 302 -4.04 -5.65 4.79
C LEU A 302 -5.47 -5.17 4.49
N VAL A 303 -5.62 -4.03 3.82
CA VAL A 303 -6.93 -3.51 3.42
C VAL A 303 -7.49 -4.34 2.26
N SER A 304 -6.64 -4.74 1.31
CA SER A 304 -7.03 -5.66 0.23
C SER A 304 -7.43 -7.05 0.74
N GLU A 305 -6.78 -7.55 1.79
CA GLU A 305 -7.19 -8.78 2.51
C GLU A 305 -8.52 -8.59 3.23
N TRP A 306 -8.71 -7.46 3.92
CA TRP A 306 -9.96 -7.10 4.60
C TRP A 306 -11.15 -7.04 3.64
N LEU A 307 -10.98 -6.42 2.47
CA LEU A 307 -12.01 -6.29 1.43
C LEU A 307 -12.46 -7.62 0.81
N ARG A 308 -11.74 -8.72 1.03
CA ARG A 308 -12.05 -10.05 0.49
C ARG A 308 -12.72 -10.97 1.50
N MET A 309 -12.85 -10.55 2.76
CA MET A 309 -13.56 -11.29 3.81
C MET A 309 -15.06 -11.13 3.66
#